data_AF-A0AAN4W056-F1
#
_entry.id   AF-A0AAN4W056-F1
#
_cell.length_a   1.000
_cell.length_b   1.000
_cell.length_c   1.000
_cell.angle_alpha   90.00
_cell.angle_beta   90.00
_cell.angle_gamma   90.00
#
_symmetry.space_group_name_H-M   'P 1'
#
loop_
_entity.id
_entity.type
_entity.pdbx_description
1 polymer ?
#
loop_
_entity_poly.entity_id
_entity_poly.type
_entity_poly.pdbx_seq_one_letter_code
_entity_poly.pdbx_strand_id
1 'polypeptide(L)'
;MRIVVCLWCFLYGMNVFAQQLKDGRGFDSCFKNEKDIEFQGSVNGVLFCVLEGKDLILDFQGSRAQLNFVPDPEEVYDTGSYEYSGATTSGKTMVRYKTYSLANQFSVILNNREFTASAIDGGCDLVLGPVDYYYQAEKEAEYLVLFFRSELKLSDGNSDIMVKKNSTLTFAINR
;
A
#
# COMPACT_ATOMS: atom_id res chain seq x y z
N MET A 1 -26.39 47.89 -20.06
CA MET A 1 -25.42 47.50 -19.01
C MET A 1 -26.14 46.70 -17.94
N ARG A 2 -26.00 45.36 -17.94
CA ARG A 2 -26.06 44.49 -16.76
C ARG A 2 -25.74 43.06 -17.21
N ILE A 3 -24.44 42.78 -17.17
CA ILE A 3 -23.82 41.46 -17.17
C ILE A 3 -24.07 40.89 -15.77
N VAL A 4 -24.98 39.93 -15.59
CA VAL A 4 -24.93 38.98 -14.44
C VAL A 4 -25.77 37.73 -14.76
N VAL A 5 -25.39 36.94 -15.77
CA VAL A 5 -25.75 35.52 -15.81
C VAL A 5 -24.63 34.82 -16.55
N CYS A 6 -23.73 34.15 -15.82
CA CYS A 6 -22.84 33.04 -16.27
C CYS A 6 -21.61 32.91 -15.37
N LEU A 7 -21.80 32.88 -14.04
CA LEU A 7 -20.70 32.55 -13.12
C LEU A 7 -21.15 31.58 -12.02
N TRP A 8 -21.93 30.56 -12.40
CA TRP A 8 -22.38 29.49 -11.49
C TRP A 8 -22.10 28.07 -12.00
N CYS A 9 -21.31 27.91 -13.08
CA CYS A 9 -20.94 26.60 -13.61
C CYS A 9 -19.49 26.18 -13.35
N PHE A 10 -18.70 26.95 -12.60
CA PHE A 10 -17.25 26.70 -12.47
C PHE A 10 -16.79 26.07 -11.14
N LEU A 11 -17.72 25.61 -10.29
CA LEU A 11 -17.37 25.05 -8.97
C LEU A 11 -17.73 23.56 -8.76
N TYR A 12 -18.26 22.86 -9.77
CA TYR A 12 -18.69 21.46 -9.62
C TYR A 12 -17.75 20.42 -10.28
N GLY A 13 -16.54 20.81 -10.68
CA GLY A 13 -15.69 19.98 -11.55
C GLY A 13 -14.39 19.43 -10.97
N MET A 14 -14.04 19.70 -9.71
CA MET A 14 -12.75 19.29 -9.16
C MET A 14 -12.92 18.36 -7.95
N ASN A 15 -13.49 17.19 -8.17
CA ASN A 15 -13.13 16.03 -7.35
C ASN A 15 -11.73 15.58 -7.78
N VAL A 16 -10.73 16.40 -7.45
CA VAL A 16 -9.34 15.93 -7.44
C VAL A 16 -9.32 14.90 -6.32
N PHE A 17 -9.36 13.61 -6.68
CA PHE A 17 -8.96 12.53 -5.79
C PHE A 17 -7.46 12.68 -5.53
N ALA A 18 -7.08 13.73 -4.81
CA ALA A 18 -5.76 13.82 -4.22
C ALA A 18 -5.68 12.64 -3.26
N GLN A 19 -4.69 11.78 -3.48
CA GLN A 19 -4.39 10.71 -2.55
C GLN A 19 -4.21 11.35 -1.17
N GLN A 20 -5.11 11.03 -0.25
CA GLN A 20 -5.03 11.59 1.10
C GLN A 20 -3.77 11.02 1.74
N LEU A 21 -2.78 11.86 2.01
CA LEU A 21 -1.62 11.51 2.80
C LEU A 21 -1.83 11.97 4.24
N LYS A 22 -1.16 11.33 5.19
CA LYS A 22 -1.17 11.71 6.62
C LYS A 22 0.26 11.61 7.16
N ASP A 23 0.54 12.33 8.24
CA ASP A 23 1.86 12.31 8.87
C ASP A 23 2.26 10.88 9.27
N GLY A 24 3.47 10.50 8.87
CA GLY A 24 4.11 9.25 9.27
C GLY A 24 4.48 9.27 10.74
N ARG A 25 4.17 8.19 11.46
CA ARG A 25 4.54 8.03 12.87
C ARG A 25 5.58 6.94 13.09
N GLY A 26 6.23 6.51 12.00
CA GLY A 26 7.15 5.38 11.96
C GLY A 26 6.45 4.03 11.82
N PHE A 27 7.26 2.97 11.84
CA PHE A 27 6.85 1.58 11.67
C PHE A 27 7.39 0.75 12.84
N ASP A 28 6.49 0.17 13.62
CA ASP A 28 6.82 -0.62 14.82
C ASP A 28 7.09 -2.09 14.48
N SER A 29 7.79 -2.34 13.37
CA SER A 29 8.24 -3.68 13.02
C SER A 29 9.33 -4.15 13.99
N CYS A 30 9.25 -5.41 14.43
CA CYS A 30 10.29 -6.08 15.19
C CYS A 30 11.54 -6.41 14.34
N PHE A 31 11.42 -6.30 13.01
CA PHE A 31 12.51 -6.52 12.06
C PHE A 31 13.22 -5.23 11.64
N LYS A 32 12.80 -4.04 12.13
CA LYS A 32 13.23 -2.72 11.65
C LYS A 32 14.74 -2.41 11.74
N ASN A 33 15.53 -3.26 12.38
CA ASN A 33 16.99 -3.13 12.48
C ASN A 33 17.74 -4.28 11.80
N GLU A 34 17.03 -5.20 11.15
CA GLU A 34 17.61 -6.39 10.54
C GLU A 34 17.86 -6.13 9.06
N LYS A 35 19.14 -6.22 8.70
CA LYS A 35 19.62 -6.05 7.33
C LYS A 35 19.83 -7.42 6.69
N ASP A 36 19.79 -7.45 5.37
CA ASP A 36 20.03 -8.65 4.55
C ASP A 36 19.12 -9.85 4.89
N ILE A 37 17.87 -9.56 5.29
CA ILE A 37 16.87 -10.57 5.60
C ILE A 37 16.03 -10.95 4.38
N GLU A 38 15.73 -12.25 4.28
CA GLU A 38 14.67 -12.82 3.46
C GLU A 38 13.87 -13.78 4.35
N PHE A 39 12.81 -13.25 4.96
CA PHE A 39 11.91 -14.02 5.82
C PHE A 39 10.69 -14.48 5.05
N GLN A 40 10.17 -15.65 5.43
CA GLN A 40 9.00 -16.25 4.79
C GLN A 40 7.83 -16.31 5.75
N GLY A 41 6.63 -16.39 5.19
CA GLY A 41 5.43 -16.44 5.97
C GLY A 41 4.18 -16.71 5.16
N SER A 42 3.06 -16.28 5.72
CA SER A 42 1.78 -16.32 5.04
C SER A 42 1.14 -14.94 4.98
N VAL A 43 0.30 -14.73 3.98
CA VAL A 43 -0.63 -13.60 3.95
C VAL A 43 -2.05 -14.15 4.04
N ASN A 44 -2.93 -13.39 4.67
CA ASN A 44 -4.36 -13.67 4.81
C ASN A 44 -5.17 -12.41 4.49
N GLY A 45 -6.43 -12.60 4.08
CA GLY A 45 -7.37 -11.51 3.86
C GLY A 45 -7.94 -11.46 2.44
N VAL A 46 -8.59 -10.34 2.14
CA VAL A 46 -9.29 -10.09 0.88
C VAL A 46 -9.15 -8.62 0.53
N LEU A 47 -8.84 -8.35 -0.74
CA LEU A 47 -9.00 -7.02 -1.33
C LEU A 47 -10.22 -7.02 -2.26
N PHE A 48 -11.11 -6.06 -2.03
CA PHE A 48 -12.17 -5.72 -2.97
C PHE A 48 -11.65 -4.60 -3.87
N CYS A 49 -11.60 -4.85 -5.17
CA CYS A 49 -10.99 -3.95 -6.15
C CYS A 49 -11.97 -3.62 -7.27
N VAL A 50 -11.77 -2.46 -7.91
CA VAL A 50 -12.39 -2.12 -9.19
C VAL A 50 -11.31 -1.77 -10.19
N LEU A 51 -11.31 -2.45 -11.33
CA LEU A 51 -10.43 -2.19 -12.46
C LEU A 51 -11.29 -1.95 -13.70
N GLU A 52 -11.14 -0.80 -14.34
CA GLU A 52 -11.88 -0.46 -15.57
C GLU A 52 -13.41 -0.65 -15.43
N GLY A 53 -13.95 -0.30 -14.26
CA GLY A 53 -15.38 -0.43 -13.95
C GLY A 53 -15.86 -1.86 -13.64
N LYS A 54 -14.95 -2.84 -13.59
CA LYS A 54 -15.27 -4.22 -13.23
C LYS A 54 -14.80 -4.52 -11.81
N ASP A 55 -15.69 -5.11 -11.03
CA ASP A 55 -15.37 -5.60 -9.69
C ASP A 55 -14.43 -6.82 -9.77
N LEU A 56 -13.44 -6.83 -8.89
CA LEU A 56 -12.44 -7.87 -8.74
C LEU A 56 -12.26 -8.18 -7.26
N ILE A 57 -12.23 -9.45 -6.90
CA ILE A 57 -11.93 -9.90 -5.55
C ILE A 57 -10.58 -10.63 -5.60
N LEU A 58 -9.64 -10.17 -4.77
CA LEU A 58 -8.34 -10.80 -4.61
C LEU A 58 -8.30 -11.44 -3.22
N ASP A 59 -8.32 -12.77 -3.17
CA ASP A 59 -8.26 -13.52 -1.93
C ASP A 59 -6.85 -14.07 -1.67
N PHE A 60 -6.46 -14.09 -0.39
CA PHE A 60 -5.11 -14.44 0.06
C PHE A 60 -5.18 -15.54 1.12
N GLN A 61 -6.04 -16.55 1.00
CA GLN A 61 -6.35 -17.47 2.10
C GLN A 61 -5.16 -18.40 2.42
N GLY A 62 -4.32 -18.00 3.40
CA GLY A 62 -3.13 -18.73 3.84
C GLY A 62 -2.03 -18.86 2.78
N SER A 63 -1.99 -17.94 1.82
CA SER A 63 -1.04 -17.99 0.71
C SER A 63 0.36 -17.49 1.12
N ARG A 64 1.36 -17.72 0.25
CA ARG A 64 2.76 -17.38 0.56
C ARG A 64 2.95 -15.87 0.71
N ALA A 65 3.70 -15.50 1.74
CA ALA A 65 4.26 -14.16 1.93
C ALA A 65 5.78 -14.20 2.14
N GLN A 66 6.42 -13.07 1.88
CA GLN A 66 7.84 -12.84 2.13
C GLN A 66 8.06 -11.42 2.65
N LEU A 67 9.11 -11.25 3.44
CA LEU A 67 9.65 -9.96 3.86
C LEU A 67 11.11 -9.89 3.43
N ASN A 68 11.45 -8.85 2.68
CA ASN A 68 12.81 -8.58 2.23
C ASN A 68 13.29 -7.22 2.71
N PHE A 69 14.56 -7.13 3.07
CA PHE A 69 15.26 -5.84 3.21
C PHE A 69 15.90 -5.45 1.88
N VAL A 70 15.65 -4.23 1.42
CA VAL A 70 16.21 -3.67 0.19
C VAL A 70 17.11 -2.48 0.56
N PRO A 71 18.44 -2.64 0.53
CA PRO A 71 19.37 -1.56 0.88
C PRO A 71 19.17 -0.31 0.02
N ASP A 72 19.30 0.86 0.64
CA ASP A 72 19.40 2.15 -0.06
C ASP A 72 20.88 2.52 -0.21
N PRO A 73 21.45 2.53 -1.44
CA PRO A 73 22.87 2.79 -1.64
C PRO A 73 23.31 4.19 -1.19
N GLU A 74 22.38 5.15 -1.22
CA GLU A 74 22.66 6.56 -0.93
C GLU A 74 22.36 6.91 0.53
N GLU A 75 21.71 6.00 1.27
CA GLU A 75 21.26 6.15 2.66
C GLU A 75 20.72 7.55 3.00
N VAL A 76 19.91 8.13 2.10
CA VAL A 76 19.52 9.56 2.19
C VAL A 76 18.71 9.82 3.46
N TYR A 77 17.75 8.94 3.75
CA TYR A 77 16.85 9.05 4.91
C TYR A 77 16.87 7.81 5.81
N ASP A 78 17.15 6.64 5.24
CA ASP A 78 17.24 5.37 5.95
C ASP A 78 18.24 4.46 5.24
N THR A 79 18.67 3.39 5.90
CA THR A 79 19.63 2.42 5.35
C THR A 79 19.03 1.51 4.29
N GLY A 80 17.71 1.50 4.15
CA GLY A 80 16.99 0.68 3.18
C GLY A 80 15.49 0.64 3.44
N SER A 81 14.81 -0.20 2.69
CA SER A 81 13.37 -0.41 2.76
C SER A 81 13.03 -1.82 3.21
N TYR A 82 11.91 -1.96 3.93
CA TYR A 82 11.30 -3.26 4.19
C TYR A 82 10.15 -3.48 3.22
N GLU A 83 10.16 -4.60 2.49
CA GLU A 83 9.14 -4.96 1.51
C GLU A 83 8.44 -6.26 1.88
N TYR A 84 7.17 -6.14 2.25
CA TYR A 84 6.26 -7.26 2.44
C TYR A 84 5.62 -7.59 1.10
N SER A 85 5.76 -8.83 0.64
CA SER A 85 5.12 -9.32 -0.57
C SER A 85 4.23 -10.51 -0.28
N GLY A 86 3.12 -10.62 -1.00
CA GLY A 86 2.15 -11.71 -0.84
C GLY A 86 1.47 -12.03 -2.16
N ALA A 87 1.21 -13.31 -2.40
CA ALA A 87 0.48 -13.75 -3.60
C ALA A 87 -0.97 -14.07 -3.25
N THR A 88 -1.91 -13.88 -4.16
CA THR A 88 -3.27 -14.41 -3.99
C THR A 88 -3.26 -15.93 -3.91
N THR A 89 -4.34 -16.55 -3.41
CA THR A 89 -4.49 -18.01 -3.35
C THR A 89 -4.27 -18.67 -4.72
N SER A 90 -4.67 -17.98 -5.80
CA SER A 90 -4.45 -18.43 -7.18
C SER A 90 -3.01 -18.34 -7.67
N GLY A 91 -2.15 -17.57 -6.98
CA GLY A 91 -0.78 -17.26 -7.40
C GLY A 91 -0.64 -16.28 -8.58
N LYS A 92 -1.75 -15.83 -9.18
CA LYS A 92 -1.73 -14.99 -10.41
C LYS A 92 -1.54 -13.50 -10.15
N THR A 93 -1.76 -13.07 -8.92
CA THR A 93 -1.71 -11.65 -8.52
C THR A 93 -0.86 -11.55 -7.28
N MET A 94 -0.04 -10.50 -7.21
CA MET A 94 0.79 -10.21 -6.05
C MET A 94 0.45 -8.84 -5.48
N VAL A 95 0.72 -8.66 -4.19
CA VAL A 95 0.70 -7.37 -3.52
C VAL A 95 2.07 -7.11 -2.92
N ARG A 96 2.41 -5.83 -2.83
CA ARG A 96 3.59 -5.35 -2.12
C ARG A 96 3.21 -4.21 -1.18
N TYR A 97 3.74 -4.24 0.02
CA TYR A 97 3.71 -3.12 0.95
C TYR A 97 5.16 -2.80 1.35
N LYS A 98 5.59 -1.58 1.06
CA LYS A 98 6.95 -1.14 1.26
C LYS A 98 6.99 0.01 2.25
N THR A 99 7.97 0.01 3.14
CA THR A 99 8.22 1.10 4.09
C THR A 99 9.65 1.60 3.95
N TYR A 100 9.85 2.92 4.02
CA TYR A 100 11.16 3.57 3.95
C TYR A 100 11.13 4.85 4.79
N SER A 101 12.04 4.99 5.76
CA SER A 101 11.99 6.06 6.76
C SER A 101 10.62 6.11 7.44
N LEU A 102 9.85 7.20 7.29
CA LEU A 102 8.48 7.34 7.83
C LEU A 102 7.40 7.13 6.77
N ALA A 103 7.77 6.86 5.52
CA ALA A 103 6.86 6.76 4.39
C ALA A 103 6.57 5.32 3.95
N ASN A 104 5.42 5.13 3.29
CA ASN A 104 5.01 3.83 2.78
C ASN A 104 4.48 3.87 1.34
N GLN A 105 4.45 2.69 0.74
CA GLN A 105 3.94 2.44 -0.59
C GLN A 105 3.14 1.14 -0.59
N PHE A 106 2.06 1.09 -1.37
CA PHE A 106 1.29 -0.12 -1.61
C PHE A 106 1.14 -0.35 -3.11
N SER A 107 1.33 -1.59 -3.54
CA SER A 107 1.26 -1.97 -4.94
C SER A 107 0.47 -3.27 -5.14
N VAL A 108 -0.25 -3.36 -6.26
CA VAL A 108 -0.91 -4.58 -6.76
C VAL A 108 -0.32 -4.90 -8.12
N ILE A 109 0.18 -6.14 -8.27
CA ILE A 109 0.75 -6.65 -9.52
C ILE A 109 -0.25 -7.63 -10.12
N LEU A 110 -0.90 -7.21 -11.19
CA LEU A 110 -1.97 -7.95 -11.85
C LEU A 110 -1.70 -7.97 -13.35
N ASN A 111 -1.71 -9.15 -13.96
CA ASN A 111 -1.44 -9.33 -15.40
C ASN A 111 -0.12 -8.67 -15.85
N ASN A 112 0.94 -8.83 -15.04
CA ASN A 112 2.27 -8.22 -15.25
C ASN A 112 2.28 -6.68 -15.29
N ARG A 113 1.22 -6.02 -14.81
CA ARG A 113 1.17 -4.57 -14.60
C ARG A 113 1.21 -4.29 -13.10
N GLU A 114 2.06 -3.34 -12.70
CA GLU A 114 2.19 -2.93 -11.30
C GLU A 114 1.48 -1.59 -11.09
N PHE A 115 0.38 -1.64 -10.35
CA PHE A 115 -0.37 -0.46 -9.95
C PHE A 115 0.09 -0.03 -8.57
N THR A 116 0.51 1.22 -8.42
CA THR A 116 1.16 1.71 -7.21
C THR A 116 0.50 2.97 -6.66
N ALA A 117 0.48 3.07 -5.34
CA ALA A 117 0.32 4.30 -4.59
C ALA A 117 1.52 4.46 -3.66
N SER A 118 2.19 5.60 -3.71
CA SER A 118 3.39 5.87 -2.92
C SER A 118 3.27 7.18 -2.17
N ALA A 119 3.64 7.17 -0.89
CA ALA A 119 3.95 8.35 -0.10
C ALA A 119 5.47 8.54 0.06
N ILE A 120 6.28 7.65 -0.52
CA ILE A 120 7.75 7.77 -0.54
C ILE A 120 8.10 8.82 -1.60
N ASP A 121 8.58 9.97 -1.14
CA ASP A 121 8.93 11.12 -1.96
C ASP A 121 10.22 11.78 -1.47
N GLY A 122 10.47 13.03 -1.85
CA GLY A 122 11.66 13.76 -1.41
C GLY A 122 11.70 14.08 0.08
N GLY A 123 10.58 14.03 0.83
CA GLY A 123 10.52 14.30 2.26
C GLY A 123 10.44 13.03 3.11
N CYS A 124 9.78 11.98 2.60
CA CYS A 124 9.63 10.68 3.26
C CYS A 124 9.03 10.74 4.69
N ASP A 125 8.18 11.74 4.95
CA ASP A 125 7.55 12.02 6.26
C ASP A 125 6.04 11.71 6.28
N LEU A 126 5.48 11.24 5.16
CA LEU A 126 4.05 10.98 4.99
C LEU A 126 3.75 9.51 4.69
N VAL A 127 2.55 9.06 5.06
CA VAL A 127 2.01 7.73 4.74
C VAL A 127 0.68 7.81 4.00
N LEU A 128 0.32 6.74 3.31
CA LEU A 128 -0.96 6.57 2.64
C LEU A 128 -2.13 6.67 3.65
N GLY A 129 -2.89 7.76 3.58
CA GLY A 129 -4.00 8.06 4.48
C GLY A 129 -5.15 7.03 4.50
N PRO A 130 -5.56 6.47 3.34
CA PRO A 130 -6.58 5.43 3.27
C PRO A 130 -6.22 4.11 3.94
N VAL A 131 -4.93 3.86 4.21
CA VAL A 131 -4.44 2.60 4.76
C VAL A 131 -4.03 2.81 6.22
N ASP A 132 -4.64 2.05 7.12
CA ASP A 132 -4.11 1.86 8.47
C ASP A 132 -3.24 0.62 8.49
N TYR A 133 -2.16 0.70 9.26
CA TYR A 133 -1.19 -0.37 9.43
C TYR A 133 -0.95 -0.60 10.92
N TYR A 134 -0.84 -1.86 11.32
CA TYR A 134 -0.61 -2.27 12.70
C TYR A 134 0.39 -3.42 12.72
N TYR A 135 1.36 -3.33 13.62
CA TYR A 135 2.35 -4.38 13.85
C TYR A 135 2.07 -5.02 15.20
N GLN A 136 2.12 -6.35 15.26
CA GLN A 136 2.10 -7.11 16.50
C GLN A 136 3.09 -8.26 16.38
N ALA A 137 3.98 -8.40 17.36
CA ALA A 137 4.91 -9.52 17.41
C ALA A 137 4.48 -10.56 18.46
N GLU A 138 4.72 -11.84 18.17
CA GLU A 138 4.66 -12.94 19.13
C GLU A 138 5.83 -13.90 18.86
N LYS A 139 6.73 -14.04 19.85
CA LYS A 139 7.94 -14.89 19.73
C LYS A 139 8.77 -14.50 18.49
N GLU A 140 8.95 -15.43 17.57
CA GLU A 140 9.72 -15.29 16.33
C GLU A 140 8.86 -14.82 15.14
N ALA A 141 7.59 -14.48 15.37
CA ALA A 141 6.63 -14.08 14.34
C ALA A 141 6.21 -12.62 14.48
N GLU A 142 6.05 -11.94 13.34
CA GLU A 142 5.43 -10.63 13.23
C GLU A 142 4.16 -10.69 12.38
N TYR A 143 3.13 -10.01 12.87
CA TYR A 143 1.88 -9.80 12.18
C TYR A 143 1.77 -8.33 11.76
N LEU A 144 1.81 -8.08 10.46
CA LEU A 144 1.48 -6.79 9.86
C LEU A 144 0.05 -6.83 9.32
N VAL A 145 -0.84 -6.05 9.92
CA VAL A 145 -2.23 -5.88 9.47
C VAL A 145 -2.35 -4.59 8.69
N LEU A 146 -2.86 -4.68 7.45
CA LEU A 146 -3.27 -3.54 6.64
C LEU A 146 -4.79 -3.49 6.56
N PHE A 147 -5.37 -2.36 6.97
CA PHE A 147 -6.80 -2.10 6.91
C PHE A 147 -7.11 -0.88 6.04
N PHE A 148 -7.89 -1.07 4.98
CA PHE A 148 -8.24 0.00 4.04
C PHE A 148 -9.50 0.72 4.53
N ARG A 149 -9.35 1.85 5.22
CA ARG A 149 -10.46 2.63 5.80
C ARG A 149 -11.31 3.35 4.76
N SER A 150 -10.67 3.79 3.68
CA SER A 150 -11.29 4.45 2.54
C SER A 150 -10.70 3.87 1.25
N GLU A 151 -11.23 4.31 0.11
CA GLU A 151 -10.75 3.80 -1.17
C GLU A 151 -9.31 4.28 -1.43
N LEU A 152 -8.45 3.37 -1.88
CA LEU A 152 -7.09 3.66 -2.30
C LEU A 152 -6.99 3.48 -3.81
N LYS A 153 -6.69 4.57 -4.52
CA LYS A 153 -6.36 4.52 -5.94
C LYS A 153 -4.90 4.11 -6.11
N LEU A 154 -4.66 3.09 -6.93
CA LEU A 154 -3.34 2.69 -7.40
C LEU A 154 -3.28 2.92 -8.91
N SER A 155 -2.15 3.40 -9.42
CA SER A 155 -1.98 3.69 -10.84
C SER A 155 -0.73 3.02 -11.40
N ASP A 156 -0.80 2.58 -12.66
CA ASP A 156 0.38 2.16 -13.43
C ASP A 156 0.81 3.21 -14.48
N GLY A 157 0.23 4.41 -14.39
CA GLY A 157 0.42 5.52 -15.34
C GLY A 157 -0.56 5.52 -16.52
N ASN A 158 -1.20 4.39 -16.84
CA ASN A 158 -2.16 4.28 -17.94
C ASN A 158 -3.58 3.97 -17.48
N SER A 159 -3.70 3.23 -16.37
CA SER A 159 -4.98 2.82 -15.81
C SER A 159 -4.89 2.77 -14.29
N ASP A 160 -6.06 2.72 -13.67
CA ASP A 160 -6.17 2.71 -12.22
C ASP A 160 -6.90 1.45 -11.73
N ILE A 161 -6.45 0.93 -10.61
CA ILE A 161 -7.20 -0.02 -9.78
C ILE A 161 -7.57 0.68 -8.48
N MET A 162 -8.84 0.59 -8.11
CA MET A 162 -9.35 1.15 -6.86
C MET A 162 -9.50 0.04 -5.85
N VAL A 163 -8.66 0.00 -4.81
CA VAL A 163 -8.87 -0.86 -3.64
C VAL A 163 -9.95 -0.22 -2.77
N LYS A 164 -11.02 -0.96 -2.48
CA LYS A 164 -12.19 -0.48 -1.77
C LYS A 164 -11.99 -0.54 -0.25
N LYS A 165 -12.76 0.30 0.44
CA LYS A 165 -12.85 0.28 1.90
C LYS A 165 -13.20 -1.12 2.42
N ASN A 166 -12.80 -1.41 3.66
CA ASN A 166 -12.96 -2.70 4.34
C ASN A 166 -12.18 -3.87 3.71
N SER A 167 -11.34 -3.60 2.71
CA SER A 167 -10.30 -4.55 2.31
C SER A 167 -9.29 -4.72 3.45
N THR A 168 -8.75 -5.92 3.59
CA THR A 168 -7.80 -6.24 4.67
C THR A 168 -6.73 -7.21 4.19
N LEU A 169 -5.50 -6.99 4.63
CA LEU A 169 -4.42 -7.97 4.53
C LEU A 169 -3.78 -8.18 5.90
N THR A 170 -3.32 -9.39 6.16
CA THR A 170 -2.51 -9.71 7.33
C THR A 170 -1.35 -10.56 6.88
N PHE A 171 -0.15 -10.00 6.94
CA PHE A 171 1.09 -10.73 6.76
C PHE A 171 1.50 -11.31 8.11
N ALA A 172 1.82 -12.59 8.14
CA ALA A 172 2.39 -13.29 9.29
C ALA A 172 3.76 -13.83 8.86
N ILE A 173 4.82 -13.14 9.24
CA ILE A 173 6.21 -13.41 8.84
C ILE A 173 6.96 -14.03 10.02
N ASN A 174 7.74 -15.08 9.78
CA ASN A 174 8.56 -15.73 10.80
C ASN A 174 10.05 -15.54 10.49
N ARG A 175 10.87 -15.41 11.54
CA ARG A 175 12.33 -15.53 11.44
C ARG A 175 12.79 -16.91 11.00
#